data_AF-A0A2V8T7K9-F1
#
_entry.id   AF-A0A2V8T7K9-F1
#
_cell.length_a   1.000
_cell.length_b   1.000
_cell.length_c   1.000
_cell.angle_alpha   90.00
_cell.angle_beta   90.00
_cell.angle_gamma   90.00
#
_symmetry.space_group_name_H-M   'P 1'
#
loop_
_entity.id
_entity.type
_entity.pdbx_description
1 polymer ?
#
loop_
_entity_poly.entity_id
_entity_poly.type
_entity_poly.pdbx_seq_one_letter_code
_entity_poly.pdbx_strand_id
1 'polypeptide(L)'
;MNTQRVDDNAALDSRVKGRVSLTVGNKAIYPGQGPCLICSVVAKMVNSREMMFYRMTVLDDSGGELFVPVDKARDIGVRLLMKKSEIAPLLTQLKKRTKAADNWKQRASDNLKLLTSGSPFDLAEVVASLTELSDTRSLTLGESGTLLKARKLLICEISEVMDETKTAAELKLDQALTARK
;
A
#
# COMPACT_ATOMS: atom_id res chain seq x y z
N MET A 1 2.60 -17.62 31.94
CA MET A 1 2.97 -16.19 31.94
C MET A 1 2.47 -15.42 30.69
N ASN A 2 1.38 -15.82 30.02
CA ASN A 2 0.95 -15.19 28.76
C ASN A 2 -0.39 -14.43 28.86
N THR A 3 -1.08 -14.47 30.00
CA THR A 3 -2.44 -13.94 30.16
C THR A 3 -2.44 -12.42 30.30
N GLN A 4 -1.56 -11.85 31.13
CA GLN A 4 -1.50 -10.40 31.40
C GLN A 4 -1.28 -9.53 30.15
N ARG A 5 -0.46 -9.99 29.18
CA ARG A 5 -0.16 -9.24 27.95
C ARG A 5 -1.33 -9.17 26.96
N VAL A 6 -2.22 -10.17 26.97
CA VAL A 6 -3.37 -10.21 26.08
C VAL A 6 -4.47 -9.28 26.60
N ASP A 7 -4.63 -9.23 27.92
CA ASP A 7 -5.62 -8.38 28.59
C ASP A 7 -5.30 -6.88 28.45
N ASP A 8 -4.02 -6.49 28.57
CA ASP A 8 -3.58 -5.10 28.39
C ASP A 8 -3.78 -4.62 26.94
N ASN A 9 -3.54 -5.49 25.95
CA ASN A 9 -3.77 -5.18 24.53
C ASN A 9 -5.25 -4.99 24.21
N ALA A 10 -6.13 -5.79 24.82
CA ALA A 10 -7.58 -5.67 24.63
C ALA A 10 -8.12 -4.37 25.25
N ALA A 11 -7.61 -3.98 26.42
CA ALA A 11 -7.95 -2.71 27.05
C ALA A 11 -7.50 -1.51 26.20
N LEU A 12 -6.29 -1.54 25.63
CA LEU A 12 -5.79 -0.51 24.71
C LEU A 12 -6.57 -0.46 23.39
N ASP A 13 -6.92 -1.61 22.80
CA ASP A 13 -7.75 -1.69 21.58
C ASP A 13 -9.12 -1.02 21.79
N SER A 14 -9.76 -1.26 22.95
CA SER A 14 -11.06 -0.66 23.27
C SER A 14 -11.01 0.88 23.37
N ARG A 15 -9.90 1.45 23.88
CA ARG A 15 -9.68 2.91 23.97
C ARG A 15 -9.49 3.54 22.59
N VAL A 16 -8.98 2.78 21.61
CA VAL A 16 -8.66 3.26 20.26
C VAL A 16 -9.84 3.12 19.28
N LYS A 17 -10.72 2.13 19.49
CA LYS A 17 -11.91 1.85 18.64
C LYS A 17 -12.82 3.04 18.36
N GLY A 18 -12.79 4.09 19.20
CA GLY A 18 -13.59 5.30 19.00
C GLY A 18 -13.02 6.32 18.01
N ARG A 19 -11.78 6.16 17.50
CA ARG A 19 -11.10 7.22 16.72
C ARG A 19 -10.58 6.79 15.34
N VAL A 20 -10.29 5.51 15.10
CA VAL A 20 -9.87 5.00 13.78
C VAL A 20 -10.25 3.52 13.63
N SER A 21 -10.78 3.10 12.47
CA SER A 21 -11.24 1.74 12.17
C SER A 21 -10.14 0.67 12.01
N LEU A 22 -8.95 0.88 12.58
CA LEU A 22 -7.80 -0.02 12.45
C LEU A 22 -7.72 -0.90 13.71
N THR A 23 -8.13 -2.16 13.57
CA THR A 23 -8.14 -3.13 14.69
C THR A 23 -6.89 -4.00 14.66
N VAL A 24 -6.40 -4.43 15.82
CA VAL A 24 -5.32 -5.42 15.91
C VAL A 24 -5.69 -6.69 15.13
N GLY A 25 -4.73 -7.23 14.39
CA GLY A 25 -4.91 -8.37 13.49
C GLY A 25 -5.41 -8.02 12.11
N ASN A 26 -5.84 -6.77 11.85
CA ASN A 26 -6.18 -6.33 10.50
C ASN A 26 -4.91 -5.97 9.71
N LYS A 27 -5.01 -6.13 8.39
CA LYS A 27 -4.00 -5.65 7.45
C LYS A 27 -4.33 -4.21 7.05
N ALA A 28 -3.32 -3.36 6.96
CA ALA A 28 -3.42 -1.98 6.54
C ALA A 28 -2.23 -1.62 5.65
N ILE A 29 -2.31 -0.54 4.89
CA ILE A 29 -1.23 -0.06 4.03
C ILE A 29 -0.61 1.17 4.64
N TYR A 30 0.72 1.12 4.75
CA TYR A 30 1.53 2.29 5.06
C TYR A 30 2.05 2.89 3.76
N PRO A 31 1.78 4.18 3.46
CA PRO A 31 2.22 4.81 2.23
C PRO A 31 3.72 4.64 1.96
N GLY A 32 4.05 4.22 0.74
CA GLY A 32 5.42 4.00 0.29
C GLY A 32 6.10 2.71 0.77
N GLN A 33 5.57 2.02 1.79
CA GLN A 33 6.07 0.71 2.27
C GLN A 33 5.18 -0.45 1.81
N GLY A 34 3.86 -0.25 1.76
CA GLY A 34 2.90 -1.25 1.30
C GLY A 34 2.09 -1.90 2.42
N PRO A 35 1.54 -3.11 2.18
CA PRO A 35 0.74 -3.83 3.16
C PRO A 35 1.52 -4.16 4.44
N CYS A 36 0.85 -4.02 5.57
CA CYS A 36 1.38 -4.18 6.91
C CYS A 36 0.33 -4.87 7.80
N LEU A 37 0.75 -5.77 8.67
CA LEU A 37 -0.11 -6.35 9.70
C LEU A 37 -0.07 -5.51 10.97
N ILE A 38 -1.23 -5.18 11.54
CA ILE A 38 -1.31 -4.51 12.83
C ILE A 38 -1.13 -5.56 13.93
N CYS A 39 0.04 -5.57 14.56
CA CYS A 39 0.42 -6.58 15.55
C CYS A 39 -0.14 -6.28 16.94
N SER A 40 -0.12 -5.02 17.37
CA SER A 40 -0.58 -4.58 18.70
C SER A 40 -0.66 -3.07 18.80
N VAL A 41 -1.38 -2.55 19.79
CA VAL A 41 -1.28 -1.15 20.21
C VAL A 41 -0.34 -1.06 21.42
N VAL A 42 0.64 -0.15 21.37
CA VAL A 42 1.59 0.08 22.48
C VAL A 42 1.47 1.51 22.98
N ALA A 43 1.46 1.70 24.30
CA ALA A 43 1.61 3.02 24.91
C ALA A 43 3.09 3.32 25.15
N LYS A 44 3.54 4.52 24.78
CA LYS A 44 4.90 5.02 25.04
C LYS A 44 4.84 6.43 25.59
N MET A 45 5.72 6.74 26.53
CA MET A 45 5.91 8.11 27.01
C MET A 45 6.82 8.86 26.04
N VAL A 46 6.28 9.91 25.42
CA VAL A 46 7.03 10.82 24.53
C VAL A 46 6.87 12.23 25.07
N ASN A 47 7.98 12.89 25.42
CA ASN A 47 7.98 14.23 26.03
C ASN A 47 7.05 14.35 27.25
N SER A 48 7.10 13.35 28.14
CA SER A 48 6.25 13.27 29.35
C SER A 48 4.74 13.20 29.08
N ARG A 49 4.33 12.86 27.87
CA ARG A 49 2.93 12.57 27.50
C ARG A 49 2.80 11.11 27.09
N GLU A 50 1.78 10.44 27.59
CA GLU A 50 1.41 9.10 27.13
C GLU A 50 0.84 9.20 25.70
N MET A 51 1.47 8.51 24.75
CA MET A 51 1.04 8.42 23.36
C MET A 51 0.89 6.97 22.96
N MET A 52 -0.17 6.66 22.20
CA MET A 52 -0.43 5.32 21.69
C MET A 52 0.10 5.17 20.27
N PHE A 53 0.67 4.01 19.97
CA PHE A 53 1.22 3.66 18.66
C PHE A 53 0.67 2.30 18.21
N TYR A 54 0.31 2.20 16.94
CA TYR A 54 0.19 0.91 16.26
C TYR A 54 1.60 0.36 16.01
N ARG A 55 1.88 -0.83 16.55
CA ARG A 55 3.03 -1.64 16.13
C ARG A 55 2.59 -2.47 14.92
N MET A 56 3.22 -2.22 13.78
CA MET A 56 2.88 -2.87 12.52
C MET A 56 4.10 -3.58 11.96
N THR A 57 3.88 -4.70 11.27
CA THR A 57 4.94 -5.42 10.56
C THR A 57 4.66 -5.37 9.06
N VAL A 58 5.63 -4.93 8.27
CA VAL A 58 5.52 -4.85 6.81
C VAL A 58 5.42 -6.27 6.24
N LEU A 59 4.40 -6.50 5.42
CA LEU A 59 4.11 -7.78 4.75
C LEU A 59 4.86 -7.86 3.41
N ASP A 60 6.15 -7.52 3.44
CA ASP A 60 7.07 -7.73 2.33
C ASP A 60 8.21 -8.65 2.78
N ASP A 61 9.19 -8.88 1.92
CA ASP A 61 10.28 -9.82 2.21
C ASP A 61 11.25 -9.29 3.28
N SER A 62 11.12 -8.02 3.72
CA SER A 62 11.98 -7.41 4.73
C SER A 62 11.54 -7.67 6.17
N GLY A 63 10.24 -7.88 6.40
CA GLY A 63 9.68 -8.03 7.74
C GLY A 63 9.89 -6.82 8.67
N GLY A 64 10.08 -5.62 8.12
CA GLY A 64 10.34 -4.41 8.91
C GLY A 64 9.21 -4.08 9.89
N GLU A 65 9.57 -3.58 11.09
CA GLU A 65 8.61 -3.09 12.07
C GLU A 65 8.42 -1.56 12.00
N LEU A 66 7.18 -1.10 12.11
CA LEU A 66 6.77 0.30 12.08
C LEU A 66 5.97 0.65 13.34
N PHE A 67 6.19 1.87 13.85
CA PHE A 67 5.41 2.44 14.94
C PHE A 67 4.68 3.68 14.44
N VAL A 68 3.35 3.60 14.31
CA VAL A 68 2.53 4.72 13.81
C VAL A 68 1.70 5.29 14.95
N PRO A 69 1.79 6.59 15.27
CA PRO A 69 0.95 7.20 16.29
C PRO A 69 -0.53 7.03 15.93
N VAL A 70 -1.32 6.52 16.87
CA VAL A 70 -2.75 6.21 16.64
C VAL A 70 -3.50 7.45 16.16
N ASP A 71 -3.26 8.60 16.81
CA ASP A 71 -3.94 9.85 16.50
C ASP A 71 -3.58 10.43 15.12
N LYS A 72 -2.43 10.05 14.55
CA LYS A 72 -1.94 10.56 13.25
C LYS A 72 -2.06 9.54 12.13
N ALA A 73 -2.52 8.33 12.40
CA ALA A 73 -2.53 7.25 11.40
C ALA A 73 -3.26 7.64 10.12
N ARG A 74 -4.44 8.27 10.25
CA ARG A 74 -5.22 8.75 9.11
C ARG A 74 -4.53 9.89 8.35
N ASP A 75 -3.95 10.84 9.08
CA ASP A 75 -3.26 12.01 8.50
C ASP A 75 -2.00 11.61 7.72
N ILE A 76 -1.33 10.55 8.16
CA ILE A 76 -0.16 9.97 7.48
C ILE A 76 -0.58 9.16 6.23
N GLY A 77 -1.87 8.86 6.08
CA GLY A 77 -2.41 8.10 4.95
C GLY A 77 -2.44 6.59 5.17
N VAL A 78 -2.41 6.11 6.42
CA VAL A 78 -2.61 4.69 6.71
C VAL A 78 -4.05 4.32 6.38
N ARG A 79 -4.22 3.34 5.48
CA ARG A 79 -5.53 2.88 5.00
C ARG A 79 -5.69 1.39 5.14
N LEU A 80 -6.92 0.90 5.05
CA LEU A 80 -7.17 -0.54 4.90
C LEU A 80 -6.79 -1.01 3.48
N LEU A 81 -6.55 -2.31 3.35
CA LEU A 81 -6.36 -2.95 2.04
C LEU A 81 -7.65 -2.84 1.22
N MET A 82 -7.49 -2.85 -0.10
CA MET A 82 -8.63 -2.98 -1.01
C MET A 82 -9.42 -4.28 -0.76
N LYS A 83 -10.70 -4.25 -1.10
CA LYS A 83 -11.58 -5.42 -1.03
C LYS A 83 -11.31 -6.33 -2.24
N LYS A 84 -11.58 -7.62 -2.09
CA LYS A 84 -11.53 -8.60 -3.20
C LYS A 84 -12.38 -8.17 -4.40
N SER A 85 -13.51 -7.49 -4.16
CA SER A 85 -14.38 -6.95 -5.22
C SER A 85 -13.74 -5.83 -6.05
N GLU A 86 -12.72 -5.14 -5.53
CA GLU A 86 -12.05 -4.02 -6.20
C GLU A 86 -10.92 -4.50 -7.13
N ILE A 87 -10.49 -5.76 -7.00
CA ILE A 87 -9.41 -6.35 -7.81
C ILE A 87 -9.82 -6.43 -9.29
N ALA A 88 -11.05 -6.87 -9.59
CA ALA A 88 -11.51 -6.97 -10.98
C ALA A 88 -11.59 -5.59 -11.69
N PRO A 89 -12.18 -4.54 -11.07
CA PRO A 89 -12.09 -3.17 -11.58
C PRO A 89 -10.64 -2.67 -11.75
N LEU A 90 -9.75 -2.95 -10.79
CA LEU A 90 -8.34 -2.55 -10.86
C LEU A 90 -7.63 -3.18 -12.08
N LEU A 91 -7.77 -4.49 -12.27
CA LEU A 91 -7.21 -5.20 -13.42
C LEU A 91 -7.84 -4.73 -14.74
N THR A 92 -9.11 -4.32 -14.72
CA THR A 92 -9.78 -3.74 -15.89
C THR A 92 -9.22 -2.36 -16.24
N GLN A 93 -8.86 -1.55 -15.24
CA GLN A 93 -8.22 -0.26 -15.46
C GLN A 93 -6.84 -0.43 -16.10
N LEU A 94 -6.05 -1.41 -15.67
CA LEU A 94 -4.72 -1.70 -16.25
C LEU A 94 -4.75 -2.10 -17.74
N LYS A 95 -5.90 -2.60 -18.21
CA LYS A 95 -6.12 -2.95 -19.62
C LYS A 95 -6.43 -1.73 -20.50
N LYS A 96 -6.80 -0.59 -19.91
CA LYS A 96 -7.10 0.63 -20.64
C LYS A 96 -5.81 1.37 -20.95
N ARG A 97 -5.72 1.93 -22.17
CA ARG A 97 -4.66 2.89 -22.49
C ARG A 97 -4.86 4.18 -21.71
N THR A 98 -3.80 4.70 -21.14
CA THR A 98 -3.82 5.98 -20.42
C THR A 98 -3.39 7.07 -21.38
N LYS A 99 -4.17 8.16 -21.46
CA LYS A 99 -3.73 9.36 -22.18
C LYS A 99 -2.61 10.02 -21.38
N ALA A 100 -1.37 9.70 -21.70
CA ALA A 100 -0.22 10.34 -21.07
C ALA A 100 -0.12 11.80 -21.55
N ALA A 101 0.28 12.72 -20.66
CA ALA A 101 0.58 14.10 -21.05
C ALA A 101 1.74 14.12 -22.06
N ASP A 102 1.65 14.94 -23.12
CA ASP A 102 2.69 15.02 -24.17
C ASP A 102 4.05 15.47 -23.62
N ASN A 103 4.04 16.34 -22.60
CA ASN A 103 5.26 16.82 -21.96
C ASN A 103 5.80 15.82 -20.93
N TRP A 104 7.01 15.31 -21.18
CA TRP A 104 7.68 14.32 -20.34
C TRP A 104 7.89 14.78 -18.89
N LYS A 105 8.18 16.07 -18.65
CA LYS A 105 8.38 16.60 -17.28
C LYS A 105 7.08 16.58 -16.49
N GLN A 106 5.99 16.97 -17.14
CA GLN A 106 4.67 16.99 -16.54
C GLN A 106 4.23 15.57 -16.18
N ARG A 107 4.40 14.64 -17.12
CA ARG A 107 4.12 13.21 -16.92
C ARG A 107 4.89 12.62 -15.75
N ALA A 108 6.19 12.89 -15.66
CA ALA A 108 7.01 12.41 -14.55
C ALA A 108 6.54 12.97 -13.19
N SER A 109 6.17 14.26 -13.14
CA SER A 109 5.61 14.87 -11.93
C SER A 109 4.26 14.26 -11.55
N ASP A 110 3.38 14.02 -12.51
CA ASP A 110 2.06 13.48 -12.25
C ASP A 110 2.12 12.01 -11.82
N ASN A 111 2.96 11.20 -12.46
CA ASN A 111 3.22 9.82 -12.03
C ASN A 111 3.80 9.77 -10.61
N LEU A 112 4.66 10.72 -10.24
CA LEU A 112 5.17 10.81 -8.88
C LEU A 112 4.07 11.15 -7.86
N LYS A 113 3.16 12.08 -8.19
CA LYS A 113 2.02 12.40 -7.31
C LYS A 113 1.11 11.20 -7.09
N LEU A 114 0.81 10.46 -8.15
CA LEU A 114 0.01 9.23 -8.10
C LEU A 114 0.72 8.14 -7.28
N LEU A 115 2.04 7.99 -7.44
CA LEU A 115 2.83 7.07 -6.61
C LEU A 115 2.79 7.47 -5.12
N THR A 116 2.85 8.77 -4.82
CA THR A 116 2.80 9.29 -3.44
C THR A 116 1.42 9.14 -2.80
N SER A 117 0.33 9.22 -3.58
CA SER A 117 -1.02 9.02 -3.04
C SER A 117 -1.20 7.62 -2.46
N GLY A 118 -0.53 6.61 -3.04
CA GLY A 118 -0.57 5.22 -2.60
C GLY A 118 -1.94 4.55 -2.75
N SER A 119 -2.87 5.16 -3.49
CA SER A 119 -4.13 4.56 -3.90
C SER A 119 -3.86 3.43 -4.90
N PRO A 120 -4.54 2.27 -4.80
CA PRO A 120 -4.28 1.15 -5.71
C PRO A 120 -4.61 1.53 -7.16
N PHE A 121 -5.66 2.33 -7.38
CA PHE A 121 -6.04 2.79 -8.72
C PHE A 121 -5.02 3.78 -9.31
N ASP A 122 -4.45 4.64 -8.47
CA ASP A 122 -3.41 5.60 -8.88
C ASP A 122 -2.12 4.87 -9.23
N LEU A 123 -1.74 3.86 -8.43
CA LEU A 123 -0.61 2.98 -8.73
C LEU A 123 -0.84 2.21 -10.04
N ALA A 124 -2.07 1.76 -10.29
CA ALA A 124 -2.41 1.09 -11.55
C ALA A 124 -2.26 2.03 -12.75
N GLU A 125 -2.65 3.30 -12.62
CA GLU A 125 -2.44 4.30 -13.66
C GLU A 125 -0.95 4.54 -13.95
N VAL A 126 -0.11 4.65 -12.90
CA VAL A 126 1.35 4.78 -13.04
C VAL A 126 1.95 3.58 -13.77
N VAL A 127 1.57 2.36 -13.37
CA VAL A 127 2.05 1.13 -14.02
C VAL A 127 1.59 1.07 -15.48
N ALA A 128 0.32 1.38 -15.75
CA ALA A 128 -0.21 1.40 -17.11
C ALA A 128 0.58 2.37 -18.02
N SER A 129 0.71 3.61 -17.57
CA SER A 129 1.38 4.72 -18.24
C SER A 129 2.86 4.44 -18.51
N LEU A 130 3.62 3.99 -17.51
CA LEU A 130 5.07 3.75 -17.65
C LEU A 130 5.37 2.48 -18.45
N THR A 131 4.54 1.45 -18.38
CA THR A 131 4.69 0.27 -19.25
C THR A 131 4.41 0.62 -20.72
N GLU A 132 3.38 1.40 -21.02
CA GLU A 132 3.13 1.86 -22.39
C GLU A 132 4.27 2.73 -22.91
N LEU A 133 4.81 3.60 -22.04
CA LEU A 133 5.99 4.39 -22.38
C LEU A 133 7.20 3.50 -22.66
N SER A 134 7.40 2.44 -21.87
CA SER A 134 8.52 1.51 -22.05
C SER A 134 8.51 0.76 -23.38
N ASP A 135 7.32 0.53 -23.95
CA ASP A 135 7.16 -0.12 -25.27
C ASP A 135 7.59 0.81 -26.42
N THR A 136 7.48 2.13 -26.21
CA THR A 136 7.82 3.15 -27.23
C THR A 136 9.23 3.72 -27.08
N ARG A 137 9.75 3.77 -25.86
CA ARG A 137 11.03 4.39 -25.52
C ARG A 137 11.61 3.76 -24.26
N SER A 138 12.94 3.70 -24.16
CA SER A 138 13.62 3.44 -22.89
C SER A 138 13.26 4.46 -21.80
N LEU A 139 12.87 3.94 -20.64
CA LEU A 139 12.59 4.72 -19.44
C LEU A 139 13.88 5.30 -18.84
N THR A 140 13.76 6.46 -18.21
CA THR A 140 14.83 7.01 -17.37
C THR A 140 14.94 6.21 -16.06
N LEU A 141 16.08 6.33 -15.36
CA LEU A 141 16.29 5.67 -14.06
C LEU A 141 15.18 5.99 -13.04
N GLY A 142 14.72 7.25 -13.02
CA GLY A 142 13.63 7.68 -12.14
C GLY A 142 12.28 7.05 -12.51
N GLU A 143 11.97 6.96 -13.80
CA GLU A 143 10.75 6.32 -14.30
C GLU A 143 10.77 4.81 -14.08
N SER A 144 11.88 4.13 -14.39
CA SER A 144 12.04 2.70 -14.09
C SER A 144 11.91 2.41 -12.59
N GLY A 145 12.50 3.24 -11.74
CA GLY A 145 12.35 3.12 -10.28
C GLY A 145 10.90 3.34 -9.82
N THR A 146 10.20 4.31 -10.42
CA THR A 146 8.78 4.59 -10.17
C THR A 146 7.90 3.41 -10.57
N LEU A 147 8.11 2.86 -11.76
CA LEU A 147 7.40 1.69 -12.27
C LEU A 147 7.64 0.46 -11.36
N LEU A 148 8.89 0.18 -11.01
CA LEU A 148 9.25 -0.94 -10.14
C LEU A 148 8.58 -0.82 -8.77
N LYS A 149 8.59 0.38 -8.18
CA LYS A 149 7.96 0.63 -6.88
C LYS A 149 6.44 0.48 -6.95
N ALA A 150 5.79 1.04 -7.96
CA ALA A 150 4.34 0.93 -8.15
C ALA A 150 3.92 -0.53 -8.36
N ARG A 151 4.65 -1.28 -9.20
CA ARG A 151 4.44 -2.72 -9.41
C ARG A 151 4.58 -3.49 -8.10
N LYS A 152 5.67 -3.30 -7.35
CA LYS A 152 5.90 -4.00 -6.07
C LYS A 152 4.74 -3.78 -5.11
N LEU A 153 4.29 -2.53 -4.94
CA LEU A 153 3.19 -2.18 -4.04
C LEU A 153 1.87 -2.85 -4.45
N LEU A 154 1.53 -2.83 -5.75
CA LEU A 154 0.33 -3.49 -6.26
C LEU A 154 0.38 -5.01 -6.12
N ILE A 155 1.50 -5.64 -6.45
CA ILE A 155 1.68 -7.09 -6.34
C ILE A 155 1.48 -7.53 -4.89
N CYS A 156 2.10 -6.82 -3.95
CA CYS A 156 1.95 -7.12 -2.52
C CYS A 156 0.50 -6.89 -2.06
N GLU A 157 -0.17 -5.82 -2.48
CA GLU A 157 -1.57 -5.60 -2.09
C GLU A 157 -2.50 -6.68 -2.67
N ILE A 158 -2.35 -7.03 -3.95
CA ILE A 158 -3.15 -8.09 -4.60
C ILE A 158 -2.90 -9.44 -3.94
N SER A 159 -1.64 -9.80 -3.63
CA SER A 159 -1.31 -11.07 -2.98
C SER A 159 -1.97 -11.18 -1.61
N GLU A 160 -1.93 -10.11 -0.81
CA GLU A 160 -2.50 -10.08 0.52
C GLU A 160 -4.04 -10.07 0.54
N VAL A 161 -4.66 -9.46 -0.47
CA VAL A 161 -6.13 -9.41 -0.62
C VAL A 161 -6.68 -10.71 -1.16
N MET A 162 -6.01 -11.33 -2.14
CA MET A 162 -6.44 -12.57 -2.77
C MET A 162 -6.04 -13.82 -1.98
N ASP A 163 -5.13 -13.68 -1.01
CA ASP A 163 -4.52 -14.79 -0.26
C ASP A 163 -3.76 -15.75 -1.19
N GLU A 164 -2.90 -15.16 -2.02
CA GLU A 164 -2.14 -15.86 -3.06
C GLU A 164 -0.65 -15.49 -2.99
N THR A 165 0.19 -16.24 -3.69
CA THR A 165 1.63 -15.92 -3.77
C THR A 165 1.87 -14.64 -4.58
N LYS A 166 2.94 -13.91 -4.26
CA LYS A 166 3.37 -12.73 -5.04
C LYS A 166 3.56 -13.05 -6.52
N THR A 167 4.06 -14.24 -6.84
CA THR A 167 4.22 -14.72 -8.23
C THR A 167 2.88 -14.86 -8.96
N ALA A 168 1.85 -15.38 -8.28
CA ALA A 168 0.51 -15.49 -8.87
C ALA A 168 -0.13 -14.10 -9.09
N ALA A 169 0.05 -13.18 -8.13
CA ALA A 169 -0.38 -11.80 -8.27
C ALA A 169 0.34 -11.06 -9.41
N GLU A 170 1.65 -11.27 -9.56
CA GLU A 170 2.44 -10.73 -10.67
C GLU A 170 1.95 -11.25 -12.02
N LEU A 171 1.69 -12.55 -12.15
CA LEU A 171 1.17 -13.13 -13.39
C LEU A 171 -0.17 -12.50 -13.79
N LYS A 172 -1.08 -12.25 -12.83
CA LYS A 172 -2.35 -11.56 -13.09
C LYS A 172 -2.15 -10.12 -13.54
N LEU A 173 -1.18 -9.44 -12.94
CA LEU A 173 -0.82 -8.09 -13.33
C LEU A 173 -0.31 -8.08 -14.77
N ASP A 174 0.69 -8.90 -15.09
CA ASP A 174 1.30 -8.98 -16.41
C ASP A 174 0.27 -9.38 -17.49
N GLN A 175 -0.61 -10.35 -17.21
CA GLN A 175 -1.71 -10.71 -18.11
C GLN A 175 -2.64 -9.52 -18.40
N ALA A 176 -2.92 -8.67 -17.40
CA ALA A 176 -3.71 -7.47 -17.61
C ALA A 176 -2.96 -6.42 -18.46
N LEU A 177 -1.63 -6.32 -18.33
CA LEU A 177 -0.82 -5.41 -19.14
C LEU A 177 -0.69 -5.90 -20.60
N THR A 178 -0.58 -7.21 -20.85
CA THR A 178 -0.50 -7.77 -22.22
C THR A 178 -1.86 -7.77 -22.93
N ALA A 179 -2.96 -7.90 -22.19
CA ALA A 179 -4.32 -7.92 -22.75
C ALA A 179 -4.88 -6.52 -23.06
N ARG A 180 -4.04 -5.48 -23.11
CA ARG A 180 -4.45 -4.12 -23.50
C ARG A 180 -4.96 -4.11 -24.94
N LYS A 181 -6.14 -3.53 -25.13
CA LYS A 181 -6.71 -3.23 -26.45
C LYS A 181 -6.68 -1.73 -26.65
#